data_AF-W1PKY5-F1
#
_entry.id   AF-W1PKY5-F1
#
_cell.length_a   1.000
_cell.length_b   1.000
_cell.length_c   1.000
_cell.angle_alpha   90.00
_cell.angle_beta   90.00
_cell.angle_gamma   90.00
#
_symmetry.space_group_name_H-M   'P 1'
#
loop_
_entity.id
_entity.type
_entity.pdbx_description
1 polymer ?
#
loop_
_entity_poly.entity_id
_entity_poly.type
_entity_poly.pdbx_seq_one_letter_code
_entity_poly.pdbx_strand_id
1 'polypeptide(L)'
;MEKLARLQFLKRKDPKECALLYLALNRQQVLAGLFKISKDERDKPLVGFLSPNFQEEKNKSAALKNAYVLLGRHQLELAAAFFLLGGDLSSAIAVCTKNIGDEQLALVICELVEGTNGPVQHELILNYLLPSAIEKEENWLASMLEWRLGKYSQSILRLLHVAVDLTVEEKILDLPGTHFAFLDPDVGQYCAILSAKRSLRNSIGESSADTLARWAIIMTSIALNKCGLP
;
A
#
# COMPACT_ATOMS: atom_id res chain seq x y z
N MET A 1 -6.96 5.22 -8.86
CA MET A 1 -6.23 4.10 -9.48
C MET A 1 -6.52 3.89 -10.96
N GLU A 2 -7.78 3.87 -11.44
CA GLU A 2 -8.06 3.68 -12.88
C GLU A 2 -7.37 4.71 -13.79
N LYS A 3 -7.30 5.98 -13.38
CA LYS A 3 -6.53 7.02 -14.07
C LYS A 3 -5.06 6.65 -14.24
N LEU A 4 -4.44 6.04 -13.22
CA LEU A 4 -3.04 5.60 -13.27
C LEU A 4 -2.86 4.46 -14.28
N ALA A 5 -3.74 3.46 -14.26
CA ALA A 5 -3.72 2.36 -15.23
C ALA A 5 -3.85 2.89 -16.67
N ARG A 6 -4.72 3.87 -16.90
CA ARG A 6 -4.84 4.55 -18.19
C ARG A 6 -3.57 5.30 -18.57
N LEU A 7 -2.94 6.01 -17.64
CA LEU A 7 -1.68 6.73 -17.90
C LEU A 7 -0.54 5.76 -18.24
N GLN A 8 -0.41 4.63 -17.53
CA GLN A 8 0.55 3.57 -17.85
C GLN A 8 0.35 3.07 -19.28
N PHE A 9 -0.88 2.75 -19.67
CA PHE A 9 -1.19 2.36 -21.04
C PHE A 9 -0.81 3.44 -22.05
N LEU A 10 -1.17 4.71 -21.81
CA LEU A 10 -0.87 5.79 -22.76
C LEU A 10 0.64 6.03 -22.95
N LYS A 11 1.46 5.72 -21.95
CA LYS A 11 2.92 5.91 -22.00
C LYS A 11 3.60 4.97 -22.99
N ARG A 12 3.25 3.68 -22.99
CA ARG A 12 3.90 2.65 -23.83
C ARG A 12 3.02 2.08 -24.93
N LYS A 13 1.70 2.29 -24.84
CA LYS A 13 0.66 1.67 -25.69
C LYS A 13 0.71 0.14 -25.69
N ASP A 14 1.24 -0.45 -24.62
CA ASP A 14 1.23 -1.89 -24.37
C ASP A 14 0.18 -2.19 -23.28
N PRO A 15 -0.89 -2.98 -23.56
CA PRO A 15 -1.88 -3.35 -22.56
C PRO A 15 -1.32 -4.20 -21.40
N LYS A 16 -0.20 -4.92 -21.59
CA LYS A 16 0.41 -5.78 -20.57
C LYS A 16 0.85 -4.96 -19.35
N GLU A 17 1.38 -3.76 -19.58
CA GLU A 17 1.88 -2.84 -18.55
C GLU A 17 0.80 -2.31 -17.60
N CYS A 18 -0.47 -2.37 -18.00
CA CYS A 18 -1.60 -1.93 -17.19
C CYS A 18 -2.52 -3.08 -16.77
N ALA A 19 -2.20 -4.32 -17.17
CA ALA A 19 -3.04 -5.49 -16.98
C ALA A 19 -3.31 -5.77 -15.50
N LEU A 20 -2.26 -5.72 -14.68
CA LEU A 20 -2.36 -5.93 -13.23
C LEU A 20 -3.35 -4.96 -12.58
N LEU A 21 -3.21 -3.66 -12.86
CA LEU A 21 -4.09 -2.65 -12.26
C LEU A 21 -5.54 -2.77 -12.76
N TYR A 22 -5.76 -3.02 -14.05
CA TYR A 22 -7.13 -3.19 -14.55
C TYR A 22 -7.80 -4.44 -13.99
N LEU A 23 -7.07 -5.54 -13.82
CA LEU A 23 -7.63 -6.75 -13.22
C LEU A 23 -7.85 -6.60 -11.72
N ALA A 24 -6.95 -5.93 -10.99
CA ALA A 24 -7.18 -5.58 -9.58
C ALA A 24 -8.41 -4.68 -9.39
N LEU A 25 -8.74 -3.84 -10.38
CA LEU A 25 -9.96 -3.01 -10.41
C LEU A 25 -11.20 -3.76 -10.92
N ASN A 26 -11.11 -5.06 -11.19
CA ASN A 26 -12.17 -5.87 -11.80
C ASN A 26 -12.68 -5.30 -13.14
N ARG A 27 -11.78 -4.75 -13.96
CA ARG A 27 -12.05 -4.15 -15.28
C ARG A 27 -11.57 -5.03 -16.44
N GLN A 28 -11.81 -6.34 -16.35
CA GLN A 28 -11.42 -7.33 -17.37
C GLN A 28 -11.83 -6.93 -18.80
N GLN A 29 -13.05 -6.42 -18.97
CA GLN A 29 -13.59 -6.05 -20.28
C GLN A 29 -12.85 -4.85 -20.91
N VAL A 30 -12.40 -3.91 -20.08
CA VAL A 30 -11.58 -2.77 -20.54
C VAL A 30 -10.24 -3.29 -21.04
N LEU A 31 -9.60 -4.16 -20.26
CA LEU A 31 -8.32 -4.77 -20.62
C LEU A 31 -8.41 -5.59 -21.93
N ALA A 32 -9.47 -6.40 -22.10
CA ALA A 32 -9.72 -7.14 -23.34
C ALA A 32 -9.87 -6.19 -24.54
N GLY A 33 -10.56 -5.06 -24.37
CA GLY A 33 -10.65 -4.01 -25.38
C GLY A 33 -9.30 -3.39 -25.76
N LEU A 34 -8.41 -3.19 -24.79
CA LEU A 34 -7.05 -2.70 -25.03
C LEU A 34 -6.22 -3.72 -25.82
N PHE A 35 -6.30 -5.00 -25.48
CA PHE A 35 -5.63 -6.07 -26.24
C PHE A 35 -6.17 -6.19 -27.68
N LYS A 36 -7.46 -5.94 -27.91
CA LYS A 36 -8.05 -5.96 -29.26
C LYS A 36 -7.41 -4.93 -30.19
N ILE A 37 -7.13 -3.73 -29.68
CA ILE A 37 -6.51 -2.64 -30.42
C ILE A 37 -4.97 -2.66 -30.35
N SER A 38 -4.36 -3.61 -29.65
CA SER A 38 -2.91 -3.79 -29.61
C SER A 38 -2.37 -4.09 -31.01
N LYS A 39 -1.20 -3.52 -31.31
CA LYS A 39 -0.47 -3.76 -32.57
C LYS A 39 0.36 -5.06 -32.55
N ASP A 40 0.58 -5.64 -31.38
CA ASP A 40 1.33 -6.89 -31.23
C ASP A 40 0.40 -8.08 -31.50
N GLU A 41 0.67 -8.85 -32.55
CA GLU A 41 -0.13 -10.03 -32.91
C GLU A 41 -0.12 -11.11 -31.83
N ARG A 42 0.91 -11.13 -30.98
CA ARG A 42 1.01 -12.06 -29.84
C ARG A 42 -0.03 -11.78 -28.76
N ASP A 43 -0.64 -10.60 -28.78
CA ASP A 43 -1.66 -10.20 -27.82
C ASP A 43 -3.07 -10.62 -28.26
N LYS A 44 -3.30 -10.93 -29.54
CA LYS A 44 -4.64 -11.30 -30.04
C LYS A 44 -5.25 -12.51 -29.32
N PRO A 45 -4.49 -13.57 -28.96
CA PRO A 45 -5.02 -14.69 -28.17
C PRO A 45 -5.54 -14.27 -26.79
N LEU A 46 -4.99 -13.22 -26.19
CA LEU A 46 -5.41 -12.73 -24.87
C LEU A 46 -6.82 -12.13 -24.89
N VAL A 47 -7.27 -11.60 -26.04
CA VAL A 47 -8.65 -11.12 -26.21
C VAL A 47 -9.64 -12.27 -26.04
N GLY A 48 -9.36 -13.40 -26.70
CA GLY A 48 -10.18 -14.61 -26.58
C GLY A 48 -10.13 -15.19 -25.17
N PHE A 49 -8.95 -15.19 -24.55
CA PHE A 49 -8.77 -15.68 -23.18
C PHE A 49 -9.49 -14.83 -22.13
N LEU A 50 -9.57 -13.51 -22.31
CA LEU A 50 -10.25 -12.57 -21.40
C LEU A 50 -11.74 -12.39 -21.72
N SER A 51 -12.31 -13.13 -22.65
CA SER A 51 -13.75 -13.10 -22.98
C SER A 51 -14.63 -13.86 -21.96
N PRO A 52 -14.25 -15.05 -21.47
CA PRO A 52 -15.08 -15.87 -20.58
C PRO A 52 -15.31 -15.26 -19.20
N ASN A 53 -16.28 -15.84 -18.49
CA ASN A 53 -16.59 -15.49 -17.12
C ASN A 53 -15.61 -16.17 -16.14
N PHE A 54 -14.75 -15.39 -15.48
CA PHE A 54 -13.80 -15.89 -14.49
C PHE A 54 -14.40 -16.09 -13.10
N GLN A 55 -15.72 -16.14 -12.97
CA GLN A 55 -16.37 -16.74 -11.79
C GLN A 55 -16.49 -18.26 -11.89
N GLU A 56 -16.36 -18.83 -13.10
CA GLU A 56 -16.40 -20.27 -13.31
C GLU A 56 -15.05 -20.92 -12.99
N GLU A 57 -15.09 -22.02 -12.22
CA GLU A 57 -13.89 -22.71 -11.72
C GLU A 57 -12.96 -23.19 -12.84
N LYS A 58 -13.53 -23.61 -13.98
CA LYS A 58 -12.76 -24.02 -15.16
C LYS A 58 -11.92 -22.87 -15.72
N ASN A 59 -12.48 -21.67 -15.78
CA ASN A 59 -11.80 -20.49 -16.33
C ASN A 59 -10.75 -19.98 -15.33
N LYS A 60 -11.07 -19.96 -14.02
CA LYS A 60 -10.10 -19.68 -12.95
C LYS A 60 -8.90 -20.62 -13.01
N SER A 61 -9.15 -21.92 -13.07
CA SER A 61 -8.10 -22.94 -13.20
C SER A 61 -7.23 -22.73 -14.45
N ALA A 62 -7.81 -22.30 -15.57
CA ALA A 62 -7.04 -21.97 -16.77
C ALA A 62 -6.17 -20.72 -16.58
N ALA A 63 -6.68 -19.68 -15.89
CA ALA A 63 -5.90 -18.48 -15.55
C ALA A 63 -4.72 -18.82 -14.63
N LEU A 64 -4.93 -19.62 -13.59
CA LEU A 64 -3.85 -20.04 -12.67
C LEU A 64 -2.75 -20.82 -13.39
N LYS A 65 -3.12 -21.77 -14.26
CA LYS A 65 -2.13 -22.49 -15.08
C LYS A 65 -1.30 -21.55 -15.95
N ASN A 66 -1.96 -20.58 -16.60
CA ASN A 66 -1.28 -19.58 -17.40
C ASN A 66 -0.41 -18.63 -16.55
N ALA A 67 -0.82 -18.31 -15.33
CA ALA A 67 -0.04 -17.50 -14.40
C ALA A 67 1.33 -18.13 -14.11
N TYR A 68 1.37 -19.44 -13.83
CA TYR A 68 2.64 -20.15 -13.63
C TYR A 68 3.51 -20.20 -14.89
N VAL A 69 2.92 -20.35 -16.08
CA VAL A 69 3.65 -20.28 -17.35
C VAL A 69 4.28 -18.90 -17.54
N LEU A 70 3.52 -17.82 -17.26
CA LEU A 70 4.00 -16.44 -17.34
C LEU A 70 5.12 -16.17 -16.33
N LEU A 71 5.00 -16.71 -15.11
CA LEU A 71 6.03 -16.63 -14.09
C LEU A 71 7.33 -17.30 -14.56
N GLY A 72 7.24 -18.49 -15.16
CA GLY A 72 8.40 -19.18 -15.76
C GLY A 72 9.03 -18.43 -16.94
N ARG A 73 8.27 -17.57 -17.62
CA ARG A 73 8.76 -16.67 -18.68
C ARG A 73 9.23 -15.31 -18.16
N HIS A 74 9.28 -15.12 -16.84
CA HIS A 74 9.64 -13.87 -16.18
C HIS A 74 8.75 -12.66 -16.56
N GLN A 75 7.50 -12.92 -16.95
CA GLN A 75 6.50 -11.88 -17.20
C GLN A 75 5.73 -11.59 -15.91
N LEU A 76 6.42 -11.03 -14.91
CA LEU A 76 5.98 -11.01 -13.51
C LEU A 76 4.65 -10.27 -13.28
N GLU A 77 4.51 -9.04 -13.78
CA GLU A 77 3.27 -8.26 -13.60
C GLU A 77 2.07 -8.93 -14.27
N LEU A 78 2.27 -9.50 -15.46
CA LEU A 78 1.20 -10.23 -16.16
C LEU A 78 0.86 -11.54 -15.45
N ALA A 79 1.85 -12.24 -14.87
CA ALA A 79 1.63 -13.42 -14.04
C ALA A 79 0.79 -13.08 -12.80
N ALA A 80 1.14 -12.00 -12.07
CA ALA A 80 0.35 -11.51 -10.95
C ALA A 80 -1.09 -11.16 -11.39
N ALA A 81 -1.25 -10.52 -12.54
CA ALA A 81 -2.56 -10.18 -13.10
C ALA A 81 -3.41 -11.44 -13.38
N PHE A 82 -2.79 -12.53 -13.86
CA PHE A 82 -3.46 -13.81 -14.10
C PHE A 82 -3.77 -14.58 -12.83
N PHE A 83 -2.93 -14.48 -11.79
CA PHE A 83 -3.28 -14.99 -10.46
C PHE A 83 -4.53 -14.31 -9.91
N LEU A 84 -4.64 -12.98 -10.03
CA LEU A 84 -5.85 -12.23 -9.67
C LEU A 84 -7.07 -12.70 -10.47
N LEU A 85 -6.92 -12.88 -11.78
CA LEU A 85 -7.98 -13.39 -12.65
C LEU A 85 -8.45 -14.80 -12.26
N GLY A 86 -7.51 -15.62 -11.77
CA GLY A 86 -7.77 -16.94 -11.22
C GLY A 86 -8.36 -16.93 -9.80
N GLY A 87 -8.48 -15.76 -9.16
CA GLY A 87 -8.97 -15.61 -7.79
C GLY A 87 -7.95 -15.95 -6.70
N ASP A 88 -6.66 -16.06 -7.04
CA ASP A 88 -5.58 -16.34 -6.08
C ASP A 88 -4.80 -15.07 -5.78
N LEU A 89 -5.36 -14.25 -4.87
CA LEU A 89 -4.72 -13.01 -4.44
C LEU A 89 -3.39 -13.29 -3.74
N SER A 90 -3.31 -14.30 -2.88
CA SER A 90 -2.09 -14.63 -2.13
C SER A 90 -0.90 -14.88 -3.05
N SER A 91 -1.08 -15.64 -4.14
CA SER A 91 -0.03 -15.85 -5.14
C SER A 91 0.33 -14.56 -5.89
N ALA A 92 -0.65 -13.73 -6.26
CA ALA A 92 -0.37 -12.45 -6.91
C ALA A 92 0.48 -11.52 -6.01
N ILE A 93 0.17 -11.49 -4.71
CA ILE A 93 0.91 -10.73 -3.69
C ILE A 93 2.31 -11.31 -3.47
N ALA A 94 2.45 -12.64 -3.46
CA ALA A 94 3.75 -13.29 -3.41
C ALA A 94 4.63 -12.91 -4.62
N VAL A 95 4.05 -12.81 -5.82
CA VAL A 95 4.79 -12.34 -7.01
C VAL A 95 5.23 -10.88 -6.84
N CYS A 96 4.34 -9.99 -6.39
CA CYS A 96 4.67 -8.58 -6.17
C CYS A 96 5.79 -8.40 -5.14
N THR A 97 5.72 -9.13 -4.02
CA THR A 97 6.69 -9.01 -2.92
C THR A 97 8.02 -9.72 -3.20
N LYS A 98 7.99 -10.98 -3.65
CA LYS A 98 9.20 -11.82 -3.74
C LYS A 98 9.88 -11.76 -5.11
N ASN A 99 9.11 -11.61 -6.18
CA ASN A 99 9.66 -11.64 -7.54
C ASN A 99 9.89 -10.24 -8.10
N ILE A 100 8.90 -9.35 -7.96
CA ILE A 100 9.01 -7.95 -8.39
C ILE A 100 9.82 -7.14 -7.36
N GLY A 101 9.66 -7.45 -6.06
CA GLY A 101 10.32 -6.71 -4.98
C GLY A 101 9.63 -5.38 -4.66
N ASP A 102 8.34 -5.24 -4.98
CA ASP A 102 7.55 -4.03 -4.76
C ASP A 102 6.45 -4.27 -3.72
N GLU A 103 6.79 -4.00 -2.46
CA GLU A 103 5.91 -4.12 -1.30
C GLU A 103 4.75 -3.11 -1.33
N GLN A 104 4.98 -1.93 -1.91
CA GLN A 104 3.97 -0.88 -2.01
C GLN A 104 2.91 -1.29 -3.04
N LEU A 105 3.34 -1.82 -4.19
CA LEU A 105 2.44 -2.40 -5.17
C LEU A 105 1.61 -3.52 -4.56
N ALA A 106 2.23 -4.44 -3.80
CA ALA A 106 1.51 -5.51 -3.11
C ALA A 106 0.39 -4.97 -2.19
N LEU A 107 0.69 -3.97 -1.35
CA LEU A 107 -0.31 -3.35 -0.47
C LEU A 107 -1.47 -2.71 -1.25
N VAL A 108 -1.16 -2.02 -2.35
CA VAL A 108 -2.17 -1.41 -3.23
C VAL A 108 -3.05 -2.47 -3.88
N ILE A 109 -2.48 -3.57 -4.35
CA ILE A 109 -3.24 -4.66 -4.97
C ILE A 109 -4.16 -5.33 -3.95
N CYS A 110 -3.71 -5.61 -2.73
CA CYS A 110 -4.60 -6.14 -1.69
C CYS A 110 -5.79 -5.21 -1.45
N GLU A 111 -5.54 -3.91 -1.29
CA GLU A 111 -6.60 -2.95 -0.98
C GLU A 111 -7.59 -2.75 -2.13
N LEU A 112 -7.13 -2.85 -3.38
CA LEU A 112 -8.02 -2.80 -4.55
C LEU A 112 -8.92 -4.03 -4.66
N VAL A 113 -8.44 -5.19 -4.24
CA VAL A 113 -9.15 -6.47 -4.41
C VAL A 113 -10.03 -6.81 -3.21
N GLU A 114 -9.52 -6.68 -1.98
CA GLU A 114 -10.25 -7.01 -0.75
C GLU A 114 -10.90 -5.80 -0.07
N GLY A 115 -10.50 -4.59 -0.45
CA GLY A 115 -10.84 -3.36 0.26
C GLY A 115 -9.92 -3.08 1.45
N THR A 116 -10.30 -2.10 2.28
CA THR A 116 -9.52 -1.71 3.45
C THR A 116 -9.52 -2.82 4.51
N ASN A 117 -8.33 -3.17 5.03
CA ASN A 117 -8.13 -4.19 6.06
C ASN A 117 -8.55 -5.61 5.64
N GLY A 118 -8.34 -5.96 4.38
CA GLY A 118 -8.52 -7.33 3.88
C GLY A 118 -7.61 -8.35 4.59
N PRO A 119 -8.01 -9.63 4.66
CA PRO A 119 -7.27 -10.67 5.37
C PRO A 119 -5.86 -10.89 4.81
N VAL A 120 -5.69 -10.89 3.47
CA VAL A 120 -4.37 -11.09 2.85
C VAL A 120 -3.47 -9.88 3.12
N GLN A 121 -4.01 -8.66 3.09
CA GLN A 121 -3.26 -7.46 3.50
C GLN A 121 -2.81 -7.57 4.95
N HIS A 122 -3.71 -7.95 5.85
CA HIS A 122 -3.43 -8.04 7.27
C HIS A 122 -2.35 -9.09 7.58
N GLU A 123 -2.42 -10.26 6.94
CA GLU A 123 -1.41 -11.30 7.04
C GLU A 123 -0.04 -10.85 6.51
N LEU A 124 -0.02 -10.21 5.32
CA LEU A 124 1.20 -9.66 4.73
C LEU A 124 1.88 -8.65 5.66
N ILE A 125 1.10 -7.73 6.24
CA ILE A 125 1.63 -6.72 7.14
C ILE A 125 2.20 -7.36 8.42
N LEU A 126 1.41 -8.23 9.07
CA LEU A 126 1.81 -8.83 10.34
C LEU A 126 3.04 -9.74 10.23
N ASN A 127 3.07 -10.59 9.21
CA ASN A 127 4.04 -11.68 9.15
C ASN A 127 5.30 -11.33 8.38
N TYR A 128 5.27 -10.28 7.54
CA TYR A 128 6.38 -9.95 6.65
C TYR A 128 6.81 -8.49 6.73
N LEU A 129 5.91 -7.54 6.40
CA LEU A 129 6.31 -6.14 6.24
C LEU A 129 6.68 -5.47 7.56
N LEU A 130 5.87 -5.66 8.61
CA LEU A 130 6.13 -5.02 9.90
C LEU A 130 7.41 -5.55 10.57
N PRO A 131 7.64 -6.88 10.67
CA PRO A 131 8.91 -7.40 11.17
C PRO A 131 10.11 -6.89 10.38
N SER A 132 10.02 -6.87 9.04
CA SER A 132 11.11 -6.38 8.20
C SER A 132 11.39 -4.89 8.39
N ALA A 133 10.36 -4.06 8.50
CA ALA A 133 10.52 -2.62 8.75
C ALA A 133 11.16 -2.35 10.12
N ILE A 134 10.80 -3.15 11.14
CA ILE A 134 11.42 -3.05 12.47
C ILE A 134 12.89 -3.47 12.43
N GLU A 135 13.22 -4.57 11.74
CA GLU A 135 14.59 -5.07 11.60
C GLU A 135 15.50 -4.08 10.87
N LYS A 136 14.96 -3.36 9.87
CA LYS A 136 15.66 -2.31 9.12
C LYS A 136 15.66 -0.95 9.81
N GLU A 137 15.05 -0.82 11.00
CA GLU A 137 14.87 0.43 11.74
C GLU A 137 14.08 1.52 10.95
N GLU A 138 13.22 1.10 10.02
CA GLU A 138 12.35 1.99 9.24
C GLU A 138 11.12 2.41 10.06
N ASN A 139 11.34 3.26 11.06
CA ASN A 139 10.34 3.67 12.05
C ASN A 139 9.06 4.28 11.42
N TRP A 140 9.21 5.04 10.33
CA TRP A 140 8.08 5.61 9.60
C TRP A 140 7.20 4.52 8.98
N LEU A 141 7.80 3.58 8.24
CA LEU A 141 7.06 2.48 7.62
C LEU A 141 6.42 1.60 8.69
N ALA A 142 7.17 1.21 9.72
CA ALA A 142 6.66 0.41 10.81
C ALA A 142 5.49 1.10 11.54
N SER A 143 5.54 2.42 11.76
CA SER A 143 4.43 3.19 12.31
C SER A 143 3.19 3.13 11.40
N MET A 144 3.35 3.32 10.09
CA MET A 144 2.24 3.21 9.14
C MET A 144 1.62 1.82 9.14
N LEU A 145 2.44 0.77 9.19
CA LEU A 145 1.98 -0.61 9.22
C LEU A 145 1.25 -0.93 10.53
N GLU A 146 1.76 -0.48 11.68
CA GLU A 146 1.07 -0.59 12.98
C GLU A 146 -0.28 0.14 12.96
N TRP A 147 -0.36 1.33 12.34
CA TRP A 147 -1.62 2.04 12.16
C TRP A 147 -2.64 1.21 11.36
N ARG A 148 -2.19 0.60 10.26
CA ARG A 148 -3.05 -0.25 9.41
C ARG A 148 -3.57 -1.48 10.16
N LEU A 149 -2.82 -1.98 11.13
CA LEU A 149 -3.24 -3.07 12.02
C LEU A 149 -4.14 -2.63 13.18
N GLY A 150 -4.46 -1.34 13.27
CA GLY A 150 -5.22 -0.77 14.39
C GLY A 150 -4.42 -0.64 15.69
N LYS A 151 -3.10 -0.83 15.65
CA LYS A 151 -2.17 -0.66 16.77
C LYS A 151 -1.79 0.82 16.91
N TYR A 152 -2.80 1.66 17.14
CA TYR A 152 -2.66 3.11 17.05
C TYR A 152 -1.68 3.71 18.06
N SER A 153 -1.69 3.23 19.30
CA SER A 153 -0.76 3.70 20.34
C SER A 153 0.68 3.38 19.97
N GLN A 154 0.96 2.13 19.55
CA GLN A 154 2.31 1.74 19.11
C GLN A 154 2.77 2.55 17.91
N SER A 155 1.87 2.74 16.93
CA SER A 155 2.13 3.52 15.72
C SER A 155 2.63 4.94 16.05
N ILE A 156 1.97 5.64 16.99
CA ILE A 156 2.35 6.99 17.38
C ILE A 156 3.68 7.00 18.14
N LEU A 157 3.85 6.09 19.12
CA LEU A 157 5.09 6.00 19.89
C LEU A 157 6.29 5.75 18.98
N ARG A 158 6.13 4.84 18.02
CA ARG A 158 7.17 4.52 17.04
C ARG A 158 7.47 5.69 16.11
N LEU A 159 6.44 6.39 15.64
CA LEU A 159 6.59 7.55 14.76
C LEU A 159 7.39 8.67 15.41
N LEU A 160 7.02 9.03 16.64
CA LEU A 160 7.63 10.16 17.32
C LEU A 160 9.01 9.79 17.90
N HIS A 161 9.39 8.50 17.85
CA HIS A 161 10.54 7.94 18.56
C HIS A 161 10.55 8.34 20.04
N VAL A 162 9.36 8.60 20.59
CA VAL A 162 9.22 9.01 21.97
C VAL A 162 8.65 7.82 22.71
N ALA A 163 9.44 7.26 23.62
CA ALA A 163 8.90 6.47 24.70
C ALA A 163 8.11 7.45 25.59
N VAL A 164 6.78 7.44 25.50
CA VAL A 164 5.95 8.42 26.23
C VAL A 164 4.96 7.71 27.12
N ASP A 165 5.17 7.86 28.42
CA ASP A 165 4.07 8.16 29.34
C ASP A 165 3.52 9.55 28.96
N LEU A 166 2.32 9.63 28.38
CA LEU A 166 1.70 10.83 27.78
C LEU A 166 1.24 11.87 28.82
N THR A 167 1.82 11.82 30.02
CA THR A 167 1.44 12.60 31.18
C THR A 167 2.40 13.74 31.50
N VAL A 168 3.54 13.88 30.80
CA VAL A 168 4.56 14.89 31.11
C VAL A 168 4.80 15.80 29.90
N GLU A 169 4.15 16.96 29.90
CA GLU A 169 4.24 17.97 28.83
C GLU A 169 5.59 18.71 28.77
N GLU A 170 6.49 18.57 29.77
CA GLU A 170 7.53 19.60 29.98
C GLU A 170 9.00 19.25 29.64
N LYS A 171 9.39 18.03 29.24
CA LYS A 171 10.84 17.73 29.01
C LYS A 171 11.19 16.80 27.84
N ILE A 172 10.33 16.71 26.84
CA ILE A 172 10.58 15.78 25.71
C ILE A 172 11.52 16.38 24.65
N LEU A 173 11.60 17.72 24.55
CA LEU A 173 12.51 18.41 23.62
C LEU A 173 14.01 18.16 23.91
N ASP A 174 14.35 17.58 25.06
CA ASP A 174 15.72 17.26 25.46
C ASP A 174 16.08 15.76 25.24
N LEU A 175 15.15 14.93 24.75
CA LEU A 175 15.43 13.50 24.50
C LEU A 175 16.11 13.29 23.14
N PRO A 176 17.28 12.62 23.10
CA PRO A 176 17.96 12.30 21.85
C PRO A 176 17.08 11.37 21.00
N GLY A 177 16.68 11.84 19.81
CA GLY A 177 15.82 11.10 18.86
C GLY A 177 14.52 11.82 18.49
N THR A 178 13.92 12.56 19.43
CA THR A 178 12.73 13.41 19.18
C THR A 178 13.01 14.48 18.12
N HIS A 179 14.25 14.95 18.06
CA HIS A 179 14.66 16.00 17.14
C HIS A 179 14.42 15.66 15.67
N PHE A 180 14.50 14.40 15.22
CA PHE A 180 14.36 14.10 13.79
C PHE A 180 12.91 14.17 13.29
N ALA A 181 11.95 13.64 14.06
CA ALA A 181 10.52 13.72 13.70
C ALA A 181 10.00 15.17 13.68
N PHE A 182 10.55 16.03 14.55
CA PHE A 182 10.19 17.44 14.66
C PHE A 182 10.83 18.34 13.59
N LEU A 183 11.75 17.80 12.79
CA LEU A 183 12.41 18.52 11.70
C LEU A 183 11.69 18.35 10.36
N ASP A 184 10.81 17.35 10.24
CA ASP A 184 10.09 17.05 9.01
C ASP A 184 8.65 17.60 9.09
N PRO A 185 8.29 18.60 8.27
CA PRO A 185 6.94 19.17 8.29
C PRO A 185 5.86 18.15 7.89
N ASP A 186 6.21 17.13 7.11
CA ASP A 186 5.27 16.09 6.65
C ASP A 186 4.87 15.15 7.80
N VAL A 187 5.78 14.91 8.75
CA VAL A 187 5.48 14.16 9.99
C VAL A 187 4.48 14.92 10.85
N GLY A 188 4.64 16.24 10.97
CA GLY A 188 3.69 17.12 11.66
C GLY A 188 2.30 17.08 11.00
N GLN A 189 2.23 17.23 9.68
CA GLN A 189 0.97 17.13 8.94
C GLN A 189 0.32 15.76 9.09
N TYR A 190 1.11 14.68 9.02
CA TYR A 190 0.61 13.33 9.22
C TYR A 190 0.00 13.17 10.62
N CYS A 191 0.68 13.60 11.67
CA CYS A 191 0.15 13.59 13.05
C CYS A 191 -1.16 14.39 13.18
N ALA A 192 -1.28 15.53 12.49
CA ALA A 192 -2.52 16.30 12.45
C ALA A 192 -3.66 15.52 11.79
N ILE A 193 -3.40 14.81 10.69
CA ILE A 193 -4.39 13.95 10.03
C ILE A 193 -4.80 12.80 10.96
N LEU A 194 -3.85 12.18 11.65
CA LEU A 194 -4.12 11.07 12.55
C LEU A 194 -4.95 11.49 13.77
N SER A 195 -4.63 12.62 14.40
CA SER A 195 -5.36 13.15 15.58
C SER A 195 -6.82 13.51 15.28
N ALA A 196 -7.16 13.79 14.02
CA ALA A 196 -8.53 14.03 13.58
C ALA A 196 -9.36 12.74 13.36
N LYS A 197 -8.72 11.56 13.31
CA LYS A 197 -9.44 10.30 13.04
C LYS A 197 -10.18 9.81 14.28
N ARG A 198 -11.48 9.54 14.12
CA ARG A 198 -12.33 8.96 15.18
C ARG A 198 -11.82 7.63 15.71
N SER A 199 -11.26 6.79 14.83
CA SER A 199 -10.68 5.50 15.23
C SER A 199 -9.56 5.65 16.25
N LEU A 200 -8.76 6.73 16.14
CA LEU A 200 -7.71 7.03 17.10
C LEU A 200 -8.30 7.58 18.40
N ARG A 201 -9.17 8.59 18.32
CA ARG A 201 -9.81 9.20 19.50
C ARG A 201 -10.51 8.16 20.37
N ASN A 202 -11.19 7.20 19.75
CA ASN A 202 -11.83 6.09 20.45
C ASN A 202 -10.82 5.12 21.11
N SER A 203 -9.60 5.00 20.56
CA SER A 203 -8.59 4.05 21.04
C SER A 203 -7.68 4.62 22.12
N ILE A 204 -7.27 5.88 22.03
CA ILE A 204 -6.30 6.51 22.96
C ILE A 204 -6.93 7.55 23.89
N GLY A 205 -8.21 7.87 23.65
CA GLY A 205 -8.95 8.92 24.36
C GLY A 205 -8.78 10.31 23.74
N GLU A 206 -9.77 11.17 23.99
CA GLU A 206 -9.82 12.55 23.47
C GLU A 206 -8.60 13.38 23.93
N SER A 207 -8.23 13.29 25.21
CA SER A 207 -7.10 14.03 25.78
C SER A 207 -5.79 13.73 25.06
N SER A 208 -5.47 12.44 24.87
CA SER A 208 -4.24 12.01 24.18
C SER A 208 -4.22 12.41 22.71
N ALA A 209 -5.38 12.36 22.04
CA ALA A 209 -5.51 12.79 20.65
C ALA A 209 -5.34 14.31 20.50
N ASP A 210 -5.86 15.10 21.44
CA ASP A 210 -5.68 16.55 21.46
C ASP A 210 -4.23 16.93 21.78
N THR A 211 -3.54 16.17 22.65
CA THR A 211 -2.10 16.30 22.84
C THR A 211 -1.37 16.04 21.52
N LEU A 212 -1.64 14.93 20.81
CA LEU A 212 -1.03 14.67 19.50
C LEU A 212 -1.29 15.80 18.49
N ALA A 213 -2.48 16.41 18.51
CA ALA A 213 -2.80 17.56 17.66
C ALA A 213 -1.96 18.80 18.01
N ARG A 214 -1.77 19.10 19.30
CA ARG A 214 -0.86 20.18 19.75
C ARG A 214 0.57 19.92 19.29
N TRP A 215 1.03 18.69 19.41
CA TRP A 215 2.35 18.27 18.98
C TRP A 215 2.54 18.41 17.48
N ALA A 216 1.53 18.05 16.68
CA ALA A 216 1.54 18.24 15.23
C ALA A 216 1.79 19.71 14.83
N ILE A 217 1.13 20.65 15.50
CA ILE A 217 1.32 22.09 15.26
C ILE A 217 2.76 22.53 15.60
N ILE A 218 3.29 22.06 16.74
CA ILE A 218 4.66 22.38 17.15
C ILE A 218 5.68 21.81 16.16
N MET A 219 5.50 20.54 15.74
CA MET A 219 6.36 19.89 14.73
C MET A 219 6.38 20.67 13.42
N THR A 220 5.21 21.02 12.88
CA THR A 220 5.12 21.80 11.65
C THR A 220 5.73 23.20 11.80
N SER A 221 5.49 23.89 12.92
CA SER A 221 6.05 25.22 13.16
C SER A 221 7.58 25.21 13.29
N ILE A 222 8.15 24.24 14.02
CA ILE A 222 9.61 24.10 14.18
C ILE A 222 10.27 23.79 12.83
N ALA A 223 9.67 22.88 12.06
CA ALA A 223 10.17 22.52 10.73
C ALA A 223 10.15 23.71 9.76
N LEU A 224 9.04 24.44 9.68
CA LEU A 224 8.90 25.63 8.81
C LEU A 224 9.88 26.75 9.19
N ASN A 225 10.00 27.05 10.49
CA ASN A 225 10.93 28.06 11.00
C ASN A 225 12.38 27.76 10.60
N LYS A 226 12.80 26.48 10.62
CA LYS A 226 14.14 26.07 10.18
C LYS A 226 14.33 26.16 8.66
N CYS A 227 13.25 26.03 7.90
CA CYS A 227 13.25 26.27 6.45
C CYS A 227 13.16 27.76 6.07
N GLY A 228 13.13 28.68 7.04
CA GLY A 228 13.03 30.12 6.79
C GLY A 228 11.65 30.58 6.33
N LEU A 229 10.62 29.76 6.54
CA LEU A 229 9.23 30.05 6.25
C LEU A 229 8.49 30.32 7.57
N PRO A 230 7.57 31.31 7.62
CA PRO A 230 6.81 31.62 8.83
C PRO A 230 5.84 30.50 9.23
#